data_AF-A0A7H9B004-F1
#
_entry.id   AF-A0A7H9B004-F1
#
_cell.length_a   1.000
_cell.length_b   1.000
_cell.length_c   1.000
_cell.angle_alpha   90.00
_cell.angle_beta   90.00
_cell.angle_gamma   90.00
#
_symmetry.space_group_name_H-M   'P 1'
#
loop_
_entity.id
_entity.type
_entity.pdbx_description
1 polymer ?
#
loop_
_entity_poly.entity_id
_entity_poly.type
_entity_poly.pdbx_seq_one_letter_code
_entity_poly.pdbx_strand_id
1 'polypeptide(L)'
;MDQRAISYLLALLASKSKAIDSTFLNNLVYRTARIKSLPQLVALVEGIFQSDVWSYIDLREVYQMAEAIMYWKLEISEPSIPVSSFYDVWNACFAKCDSWTMPKLSILGGILSTKGKFIGIQSNAFVDDTGNVISYYNQWRVSYFIPIMNHFLSLPHADCSTLVLMYATISEEEDSFKDLVGNWDMVTFYLSAFLSAYMLHSGQNDNFLAGNMNRLAQTLQISIARSSRKVVSAFLSRLCRDCYDLSIVESRGVLEKDYSTVHYSNILFTITLTLRGMLETSTPLPFSSYYQSLMCLFYINFITHDIGSSGLDSYETVYEITSIATATDNNYKIYQEILNTMNGNIWHSTEGTTNKVNTSRLFFMFSYMGTTLNELDNLDPHQISEIILPLKRRYIDSPNEELRESVHLFVLSLFMNNKCTALIEWQSKNFLNYISISVDQFLRGNIKGNQLVIIYQKMASRVPYLRLLSKHVLRDSLHYTYLRTINCKGSELQQKKTLMKCIIYQLPYLTEPYLITWLDTCQDLLAKNNFTAIQRSDVLCTMWDTISSCKSDIALKWWYANMVPLNALL
;
A
#
# COMPACT_ATOMS: atom_id res chain seq x y z
N MET A 1 -43.51 -3.89 -30.22
CA MET A 1 -43.45 -4.30 -28.80
C MET A 1 -44.85 -4.13 -28.24
N ASP A 2 -45.27 -4.98 -27.30
CA ASP A 2 -46.66 -5.05 -26.86
C ASP A 2 -47.07 -3.78 -26.09
N GLN A 3 -47.92 -2.95 -26.71
CA GLN A 3 -48.44 -1.70 -26.16
C GLN A 3 -49.11 -1.91 -24.80
N ARG A 4 -49.70 -3.09 -24.59
CA ARG A 4 -50.33 -3.49 -23.33
C ARG A 4 -49.34 -3.55 -22.17
N ALA A 5 -48.11 -3.98 -22.40
CA ALA A 5 -47.08 -4.08 -21.37
C ALA A 5 -46.59 -2.68 -20.92
N ILE A 6 -46.44 -1.74 -21.85
CA ILE A 6 -46.06 -0.35 -21.52
C ILE A 6 -47.20 0.35 -20.77
N SER A 7 -48.44 0.19 -21.21
CA SER A 7 -49.61 0.71 -20.50
C SER A 7 -49.75 0.14 -19.09
N TYR A 8 -49.42 -1.15 -18.89
CA TYR A 8 -49.40 -1.77 -17.58
C TYR A 8 -48.32 -1.17 -16.66
N LEU A 9 -47.09 -0.97 -17.16
CA LEU A 9 -46.02 -0.32 -16.40
C LEU A 9 -46.37 1.13 -16.03
N LEU A 10 -46.99 1.88 -16.95
CA LEU A 10 -47.47 3.24 -16.68
C LEU A 10 -48.57 3.26 -15.60
N ALA A 11 -49.49 2.29 -15.62
CA ALA A 11 -50.53 2.18 -14.59
C ALA A 11 -49.93 1.87 -13.21
N LEU A 12 -48.88 1.04 -13.16
CA LEU A 12 -48.16 0.75 -11.92
C LEU A 12 -47.36 1.96 -11.41
N LEU A 13 -46.68 2.70 -12.28
CA LEU A 13 -45.98 3.95 -11.95
C LEU A 13 -46.94 5.04 -11.43
N ALA A 14 -48.18 5.04 -11.92
CA ALA A 14 -49.23 5.93 -11.43
C ALA A 14 -49.90 5.44 -10.13
N SER A 15 -49.65 4.20 -9.72
CA SER A 15 -50.28 3.60 -8.54
C SER A 15 -49.57 4.01 -7.25
N LYS A 16 -50.32 4.20 -6.16
CA LYS A 16 -49.76 4.44 -4.81
C LYS A 16 -49.52 3.13 -4.03
N SER A 17 -49.42 2.00 -4.72
CA SER A 17 -49.36 0.67 -4.09
C SER A 17 -47.93 0.31 -3.66
N LYS A 18 -47.80 -0.32 -2.48
CA LYS A 18 -46.54 -0.85 -1.93
C LYS A 18 -46.06 -2.17 -2.56
N ALA A 19 -46.85 -2.78 -3.44
CA ALA A 19 -46.55 -4.10 -4.01
C ALA A 19 -45.55 -4.01 -5.18
N ILE A 20 -44.36 -3.47 -4.92
CA ILE A 20 -43.33 -3.25 -5.93
C ILE A 20 -42.12 -4.08 -5.54
N ASP A 21 -41.78 -5.04 -6.41
CA ASP A 21 -40.72 -6.01 -6.22
C ASP A 21 -39.61 -5.83 -7.27
N SER A 22 -38.56 -6.63 -7.17
CA SER A 22 -37.46 -6.64 -8.15
C SER A 22 -37.94 -6.97 -9.58
N THR A 23 -39.05 -7.70 -9.73
CA THR A 23 -39.66 -8.02 -11.02
C THR A 23 -40.15 -6.76 -11.73
N PHE A 24 -40.73 -5.81 -11.01
CA PHE A 24 -41.14 -4.52 -11.58
C PHE A 24 -39.94 -3.71 -12.10
N LEU A 25 -38.87 -3.57 -11.30
CA LEU A 25 -37.66 -2.85 -11.70
C LEU A 25 -37.00 -3.49 -12.93
N ASN A 26 -36.89 -4.82 -12.96
CA ASN A 26 -36.35 -5.56 -14.10
C ASN A 26 -37.17 -5.35 -15.38
N ASN A 27 -38.50 -5.31 -15.26
CA ASN A 27 -39.36 -5.02 -16.40
C ASN A 27 -39.22 -3.58 -16.89
N LEU A 28 -39.10 -2.60 -15.99
CA LEU A 28 -38.82 -1.21 -16.38
C LEU A 28 -37.51 -1.09 -17.13
N VAL A 29 -36.43 -1.70 -16.61
CA VAL A 29 -35.11 -1.71 -17.27
C VAL A 29 -35.21 -2.32 -18.66
N TYR A 30 -35.71 -3.55 -18.75
CA TYR A 30 -35.76 -4.32 -19.98
C TYR A 30 -36.60 -3.64 -21.07
N ARG A 31 -37.74 -3.05 -20.68
CA ARG A 31 -38.71 -2.47 -21.62
C ARG A 31 -38.32 -1.07 -22.05
N THR A 32 -37.91 -0.20 -21.12
CA THR A 32 -37.57 1.21 -21.42
C THR A 32 -36.46 1.30 -22.46
N ALA A 33 -35.38 0.52 -22.29
CA ALA A 33 -34.24 0.51 -23.22
C ALA A 33 -34.61 0.08 -24.65
N ARG A 34 -35.66 -0.73 -24.82
CA ARG A 34 -36.06 -1.35 -26.10
C ARG A 34 -37.32 -0.77 -26.73
N ILE A 35 -37.85 0.34 -26.23
CA ILE A 35 -39.02 0.99 -26.83
C ILE A 35 -38.73 1.35 -28.29
N LYS A 36 -39.71 1.09 -29.17
CA LYS A 36 -39.63 1.39 -30.60
C LYS A 36 -40.33 2.69 -31.01
N SER A 37 -41.23 3.20 -30.16
CA SER A 37 -42.06 4.37 -30.46
C SER A 37 -41.64 5.53 -29.57
N LEU A 38 -41.24 6.65 -30.18
CA LEU A 38 -40.81 7.85 -29.45
C LEU A 38 -41.91 8.38 -28.51
N PRO A 39 -43.19 8.48 -28.90
CA PRO A 39 -44.28 8.85 -27.98
C PRO A 39 -44.41 7.93 -26.76
N GLN A 40 -44.21 6.62 -26.94
CA GLN A 40 -44.25 5.67 -25.82
C GLN A 40 -43.04 5.83 -24.90
N LEU A 41 -41.87 6.17 -25.46
CA LEU A 41 -40.68 6.45 -24.68
C LEU A 41 -40.87 7.72 -23.84
N VAL A 42 -41.40 8.79 -24.43
CA VAL A 42 -41.72 10.04 -23.72
C VAL A 42 -42.67 9.76 -22.54
N ALA A 43 -43.80 9.09 -22.80
CA ALA A 43 -44.76 8.78 -21.75
C ALA A 43 -44.15 7.93 -20.62
N LEU A 44 -43.33 6.93 -20.96
CA LEU A 44 -42.71 6.07 -19.95
C LEU A 44 -41.61 6.79 -19.16
N VAL A 45 -40.75 7.58 -19.81
CA VAL A 45 -39.69 8.33 -19.11
C VAL A 45 -40.30 9.40 -18.20
N GLU A 46 -41.34 10.12 -18.66
CA GLU A 46 -42.09 11.05 -17.81
C GLU A 46 -42.75 10.33 -16.63
N GLY A 47 -43.39 9.18 -16.89
CA GLY A 47 -43.98 8.35 -15.84
C GLY A 47 -42.96 7.82 -14.84
N ILE A 48 -41.78 7.39 -15.30
CA ILE A 48 -40.67 6.97 -14.43
C ILE A 48 -40.21 8.16 -13.60
N PHE A 49 -39.93 9.31 -14.21
CA PHE A 49 -39.32 10.43 -13.50
C PHE A 49 -40.27 11.12 -12.49
N GLN A 50 -41.58 11.14 -12.77
CA GLN A 50 -42.58 11.80 -11.92
C GLN A 50 -43.30 10.88 -10.93
N SER A 51 -42.99 9.58 -10.91
CA SER A 51 -43.72 8.64 -10.06
C SER A 51 -43.41 8.82 -8.57
N ASP A 52 -44.46 8.78 -7.74
CA ASP A 52 -44.35 8.82 -6.27
C ASP A 52 -43.89 7.50 -5.66
N VAL A 53 -43.95 6.41 -6.44
CA VAL A 53 -43.57 5.04 -6.05
C VAL A 53 -42.19 4.98 -5.42
N TRP A 54 -41.26 5.78 -5.93
CA TRP A 54 -39.87 5.74 -5.50
C TRP A 54 -39.67 6.12 -4.04
N SER A 55 -40.65 6.78 -3.42
CA SER A 55 -40.64 7.09 -1.99
C SER A 55 -40.69 5.83 -1.11
N TYR A 56 -41.05 4.67 -1.69
CA TYR A 56 -41.18 3.39 -0.99
C TYR A 56 -40.08 2.38 -1.34
N ILE A 57 -39.15 2.74 -2.23
CA ILE A 57 -38.07 1.87 -2.72
C ILE A 57 -36.73 2.41 -2.21
N ASP A 58 -35.75 1.53 -1.98
CA ASP A 58 -34.39 1.97 -1.65
C ASP A 58 -33.84 2.82 -2.81
N LEU A 59 -33.34 4.02 -2.50
CA LEU A 59 -32.75 4.93 -3.47
C LEU A 59 -31.60 4.28 -4.26
N ARG A 60 -30.88 3.31 -3.67
CA ARG A 60 -29.84 2.53 -4.34
C ARG A 60 -30.40 1.67 -5.46
N GLU A 61 -31.56 1.05 -5.26
CA GLU A 61 -32.23 0.26 -6.29
C GLU A 61 -32.76 1.16 -7.41
N VAL A 62 -33.27 2.35 -7.07
CA VAL A 62 -33.70 3.36 -8.06
C VAL A 62 -32.52 3.84 -8.90
N TYR A 63 -31.38 4.10 -8.26
CA TYR A 63 -30.12 4.42 -8.93
C TYR A 63 -29.69 3.30 -9.89
N GLN A 64 -29.65 2.05 -9.42
CA GLN A 64 -29.23 0.89 -10.22
C GLN A 64 -30.18 0.62 -11.39
N MET A 65 -31.48 0.84 -11.21
CA MET A 65 -32.46 0.77 -12.28
C MET A 65 -32.15 1.79 -13.38
N ALA A 66 -31.90 3.05 -13.01
CA ALA A 66 -31.61 4.11 -13.98
C ALA A 66 -30.28 3.87 -14.72
N GLU A 67 -29.25 3.42 -14.01
CA GLU A 67 -27.98 2.96 -14.58
C GLU A 67 -28.21 1.82 -15.58
N ALA A 68 -28.99 0.80 -15.20
CA ALA A 68 -29.26 -0.36 -16.03
C ALA A 68 -30.08 -0.01 -17.28
N ILE A 69 -31.04 0.92 -17.21
CA ILE A 69 -31.77 1.43 -18.39
C ILE A 69 -30.79 1.97 -19.43
N MET A 70 -29.83 2.79 -18.99
CA MET A 70 -28.83 3.38 -19.88
C MET A 70 -27.87 2.32 -20.43
N TYR A 71 -27.36 1.41 -19.59
CA TYR A 71 -26.50 0.32 -20.06
C TYR A 71 -27.18 -0.58 -21.10
N TRP A 72 -28.40 -1.02 -20.86
CA TRP A 72 -29.12 -1.85 -21.83
C TRP A 72 -29.39 -1.09 -23.12
N LYS A 73 -29.62 0.24 -23.05
CA LYS A 73 -29.79 1.06 -24.24
C LYS A 73 -28.52 1.08 -25.10
N LEU A 74 -27.36 1.27 -24.47
CA LEU A 74 -26.07 1.37 -25.14
C LEU A 74 -25.56 0.02 -25.69
N GLU A 75 -26.04 -1.11 -25.17
CA GLU A 75 -25.65 -2.45 -25.63
C GLU A 75 -26.48 -2.97 -26.82
N ILE A 76 -27.56 -2.29 -27.20
CA ILE A 76 -28.38 -2.69 -28.35
C ILE A 76 -27.65 -2.32 -29.65
N SER A 77 -27.24 -3.32 -30.42
CA SER A 77 -26.49 -3.14 -31.68
C SER A 77 -27.24 -2.32 -32.75
N GLU A 78 -28.57 -2.44 -32.80
CA GLU A 78 -29.43 -1.69 -33.75
C GLU A 78 -30.65 -1.11 -33.02
N PRO A 79 -30.51 0.05 -32.35
CA PRO A 79 -31.57 0.60 -31.55
C PRO A 79 -32.64 1.24 -32.45
N SER A 80 -33.91 0.82 -32.30
CA SER A 80 -35.04 1.36 -33.10
C SER A 80 -35.27 2.87 -32.91
N ILE A 81 -34.82 3.42 -31.78
CA ILE A 81 -34.73 4.87 -31.53
C ILE A 81 -33.24 5.19 -31.40
N PRO A 82 -32.69 6.16 -32.14
CA PRO A 82 -31.27 6.56 -32.02
C PRO A 82 -30.87 6.87 -30.58
N VAL A 83 -29.60 6.68 -30.23
CA VAL A 83 -29.10 6.96 -28.87
C VAL A 83 -29.30 8.43 -28.51
N SER A 84 -28.97 9.36 -29.40
CA SER A 84 -29.21 10.80 -29.21
C SER A 84 -30.67 11.11 -28.88
N SER A 85 -31.62 10.63 -29.70
CA SER A 85 -33.06 10.82 -29.48
C SER A 85 -33.56 10.19 -28.17
N PHE A 86 -32.95 9.09 -27.72
CA PHE A 86 -33.29 8.50 -26.43
C PHE A 86 -32.87 9.42 -25.26
N TYR A 87 -31.66 10.00 -25.34
CA TYR A 87 -31.16 10.94 -24.35
C TYR A 87 -31.88 12.29 -24.39
N ASP A 88 -32.35 12.75 -25.57
CA ASP A 88 -33.16 13.96 -25.72
C ASP A 88 -34.44 13.91 -24.87
N VAL A 89 -35.08 12.74 -24.79
CA VAL A 89 -36.29 12.55 -23.97
C VAL A 89 -35.96 12.74 -22.48
N TRP A 90 -34.87 12.16 -22.00
CA TRP A 90 -34.41 12.37 -20.62
C TRP A 90 -34.03 13.82 -20.34
N ASN A 91 -33.32 14.45 -21.28
CA ASN A 91 -32.95 15.86 -21.17
C ASN A 91 -34.20 16.76 -21.04
N ALA A 92 -35.22 16.52 -21.87
CA ALA A 92 -36.48 17.24 -21.80
C ALA A 92 -37.19 17.05 -20.45
N CYS A 93 -37.15 15.86 -19.86
CA CYS A 93 -37.71 15.60 -18.53
C CYS A 93 -36.96 16.36 -17.43
N PHE A 94 -35.63 16.39 -17.46
CA PHE A 94 -34.83 17.12 -16.46
C PHE A 94 -35.00 18.64 -16.59
N ALA A 95 -35.02 19.16 -17.82
CA ALA A 95 -35.19 20.59 -18.07
C ALA A 95 -36.56 21.13 -17.64
N LYS A 96 -37.60 20.29 -17.67
CA LYS A 96 -38.97 20.64 -17.23
C LYS A 96 -39.24 20.31 -15.75
N CYS A 97 -38.23 19.90 -14.99
CA CYS A 97 -38.43 19.48 -13.60
C CYS A 97 -38.55 20.69 -12.67
N ASP A 98 -39.77 20.99 -12.22
CA ASP A 98 -40.03 22.10 -11.29
C ASP A 98 -39.65 21.77 -9.83
N SER A 99 -39.68 20.49 -9.45
CA SER A 99 -39.41 20.04 -8.08
C SER A 99 -38.53 18.80 -8.02
N TRP A 100 -37.35 18.95 -7.43
CA TRP A 100 -36.38 17.88 -7.27
C TRP A 100 -36.54 17.17 -5.93
N THR A 101 -36.44 15.85 -5.96
CA THR A 101 -36.54 14.95 -4.80
C THR A 101 -35.35 14.00 -4.78
N MET A 102 -35.05 13.38 -3.63
CA MET A 102 -33.97 12.39 -3.53
C MET A 102 -34.09 11.24 -4.53
N PRO A 103 -35.28 10.65 -4.78
CA PRO A 103 -35.43 9.65 -5.84
C PRO A 103 -35.12 10.16 -7.24
N LYS A 104 -35.60 11.36 -7.60
CA LYS A 104 -35.30 11.98 -8.91
C LYS A 104 -33.80 12.21 -9.09
N LEU A 105 -33.12 12.62 -8.02
CA LEU A 105 -31.67 12.78 -8.00
C LEU A 105 -30.95 11.43 -8.10
N SER A 106 -31.51 10.37 -7.52
CA SER A 106 -30.99 8.99 -7.62
C SER A 106 -31.08 8.46 -9.06
N ILE A 107 -32.20 8.71 -9.75
CA ILE A 107 -32.37 8.40 -11.18
C ILE A 107 -31.31 9.13 -12.00
N LEU A 108 -31.14 10.44 -11.78
CA LEU A 108 -30.14 11.21 -12.49
C LEU A 108 -28.71 10.72 -12.18
N GLY A 109 -28.39 10.41 -10.92
CA GLY A 109 -27.10 9.86 -10.52
C GLY A 109 -26.77 8.54 -11.21
N GLY A 110 -27.74 7.62 -11.26
CA GLY A 110 -27.60 6.34 -11.95
C GLY A 110 -27.39 6.52 -13.46
N ILE A 111 -28.05 7.52 -14.07
CA ILE A 111 -27.78 7.87 -15.45
C ILE A 111 -26.34 8.39 -15.60
N LEU A 112 -25.93 9.35 -14.77
CA LEU A 112 -24.59 9.96 -14.84
C LEU A 112 -23.46 8.94 -14.69
N SER A 113 -23.64 7.88 -13.90
CA SER A 113 -22.61 6.84 -13.72
C SER A 113 -22.25 6.09 -14.99
N THR A 114 -23.12 6.14 -16.00
CA THR A 114 -22.91 5.48 -17.29
C THR A 114 -22.04 6.27 -18.27
N LYS A 115 -21.62 7.51 -17.92
CA LYS A 115 -20.79 8.39 -18.77
C LYS A 115 -19.54 7.67 -19.30
N GLY A 116 -18.80 6.97 -18.44
CA GLY A 116 -17.58 6.27 -18.83
C GLY A 116 -17.82 5.16 -19.85
N LYS A 117 -18.90 4.38 -19.68
CA LYS A 117 -19.30 3.34 -20.64
C LYS A 117 -19.76 3.95 -21.97
N PHE A 118 -20.52 5.04 -21.93
CA PHE A 118 -20.87 5.77 -23.16
C PHE A 118 -19.62 6.23 -23.90
N ILE A 119 -18.65 6.88 -23.25
CA ILE A 119 -17.41 7.34 -23.88
C ILE A 119 -16.67 6.17 -24.53
N GLY A 120 -16.53 5.04 -23.83
CA GLY A 120 -15.86 3.85 -24.37
C GLY A 120 -16.58 3.22 -25.55
N ILE A 121 -17.92 3.22 -25.57
CA ILE A 121 -18.69 2.74 -26.73
C ILE A 121 -18.62 3.74 -27.89
N GLN A 122 -18.72 5.04 -27.60
CA GLN A 122 -18.62 6.10 -28.59
C GLN A 122 -17.27 6.08 -29.32
N SER A 123 -16.17 5.86 -28.60
CA SER A 123 -14.84 5.78 -29.21
C SER A 123 -14.67 4.55 -30.10
N ASN A 124 -15.39 3.45 -29.82
CA ASN A 124 -15.22 2.17 -30.51
C ASN A 124 -16.24 1.96 -31.66
N ALA A 125 -17.46 2.45 -31.49
CA ALA A 125 -18.60 2.12 -32.35
C ALA A 125 -19.35 3.36 -32.87
N PHE A 126 -18.97 4.58 -32.45
CA PHE A 126 -19.55 5.85 -32.92
C PHE A 126 -21.09 5.85 -32.91
N VAL A 127 -21.67 5.66 -31.73
CA VAL A 127 -23.12 5.44 -31.54
C VAL A 127 -23.95 6.73 -31.47
N ASP A 128 -23.30 7.88 -31.30
CA ASP A 128 -23.89 9.22 -31.35
C ASP A 128 -23.14 10.11 -32.36
N ASP A 129 -23.73 10.33 -33.52
CA ASP A 129 -23.18 11.20 -34.57
C ASP A 129 -23.32 12.69 -34.26
N THR A 130 -24.18 13.06 -33.30
CA THR A 130 -24.53 14.45 -33.01
C THR A 130 -23.58 15.12 -32.01
N GLY A 131 -22.93 14.32 -31.15
CA GLY A 131 -22.13 14.81 -30.03
C GLY A 131 -22.97 15.40 -28.88
N ASN A 132 -24.30 15.31 -28.94
CA ASN A 132 -25.18 15.88 -27.92
C ASN A 132 -25.13 15.08 -26.63
N VAL A 133 -24.94 13.76 -26.68
CA VAL A 133 -25.03 12.90 -25.49
C VAL A 133 -23.95 13.25 -24.47
N ILE A 134 -22.71 13.48 -24.92
CA ILE A 134 -21.63 13.91 -24.01
C ILE A 134 -21.89 15.30 -23.42
N SER A 135 -22.49 16.21 -24.21
CA SER A 135 -22.91 17.52 -23.74
C SER A 135 -23.97 17.40 -22.64
N TYR A 136 -24.94 16.49 -22.81
CA TYR A 136 -25.96 16.21 -21.80
C TYR A 136 -25.38 15.67 -20.50
N TYR A 137 -24.43 14.72 -20.54
CA TYR A 137 -23.78 14.27 -19.30
C TYR A 137 -23.14 15.42 -18.52
N ASN A 138 -22.43 16.31 -19.20
CA ASN A 138 -21.77 17.46 -18.57
C ASN A 138 -22.79 18.49 -18.06
N GLN A 139 -23.80 18.81 -18.88
CA GLN A 139 -24.88 19.73 -18.51
C GLN A 139 -25.67 19.19 -17.31
N TRP A 140 -26.09 17.93 -17.34
CA TRP A 140 -26.89 17.35 -16.27
C TRP A 140 -26.14 17.32 -14.94
N ARG A 141 -24.83 17.07 -14.98
CA ARG A 141 -23.97 17.14 -13.81
C ARG A 141 -23.92 18.55 -13.23
N VAL A 142 -23.53 19.52 -14.06
CA VAL A 142 -23.22 20.90 -13.62
C VAL A 142 -24.48 21.70 -13.33
N SER A 143 -25.51 21.58 -14.16
CA SER A 143 -26.74 22.38 -14.05
C SER A 143 -27.79 21.78 -13.13
N TYR A 144 -27.80 20.46 -12.93
CA TYR A 144 -28.81 19.78 -12.11
C TYR A 144 -28.18 19.06 -10.92
N PHE A 145 -27.42 17.98 -11.14
CA PHE A 145 -27.04 17.06 -10.07
C PHE A 145 -26.28 17.75 -8.92
N ILE A 146 -25.18 18.45 -9.22
CA ILE A 146 -24.32 19.07 -8.20
C ILE A 146 -25.06 20.17 -7.42
N PRO A 147 -25.72 21.17 -8.06
CA PRO A 147 -26.47 22.20 -7.33
C PRO A 147 -27.57 21.64 -6.43
N ILE A 148 -28.32 20.64 -6.91
CA ILE A 148 -29.44 20.05 -6.17
C ILE A 148 -28.93 19.20 -5.01
N MET A 149 -27.87 18.42 -5.23
CA MET A 149 -27.20 17.68 -4.16
C MET A 149 -26.73 18.62 -3.05
N ASN A 150 -26.12 19.76 -3.40
CA ASN A 150 -25.69 20.76 -2.42
C ASN A 150 -26.85 21.35 -1.63
N HIS A 151 -27.97 21.61 -2.29
CA HIS A 151 -29.18 22.04 -1.61
C HIS A 151 -29.62 21.02 -0.55
N PHE A 152 -29.69 19.74 -0.92
CA PHE A 152 -30.06 18.68 0.03
C PHE A 152 -29.06 18.53 1.18
N LEU A 153 -27.76 18.60 0.91
CA LEU A 153 -26.72 18.56 1.95
C LEU A 153 -26.81 19.73 2.93
N SER A 154 -27.30 20.89 2.49
CA SER A 154 -27.48 22.07 3.34
C SER A 154 -28.71 22.00 4.26
N LEU A 155 -29.63 21.05 4.04
CA LEU A 155 -30.85 20.94 4.83
C LEU A 155 -30.57 20.36 6.22
N PRO A 156 -30.95 21.05 7.31
CA PRO A 156 -30.80 20.51 8.66
C PRO A 156 -31.69 19.27 8.82
N HIS A 157 -31.12 18.18 9.33
CA HIS A 157 -31.77 16.88 9.62
C HIS A 157 -32.07 15.95 8.43
N ALA A 158 -31.61 16.25 7.22
CA ALA A 158 -31.69 15.29 6.11
C ALA A 158 -30.61 14.21 6.25
N ASP A 159 -30.99 12.92 6.30
CA ASP A 159 -30.02 11.82 6.15
C ASP A 159 -29.53 11.79 4.70
N CYS A 160 -28.33 12.31 4.48
CA CYS A 160 -27.71 12.40 3.16
C CYS A 160 -26.74 11.25 2.88
N SER A 161 -26.68 10.23 3.74
CA SER A 161 -25.75 9.11 3.61
C SER A 161 -25.83 8.44 2.23
N THR A 162 -27.04 8.06 1.82
CA THR A 162 -27.27 7.40 0.53
C THR A 162 -26.93 8.32 -0.64
N LEU A 163 -27.21 9.63 -0.52
CA LEU A 163 -26.86 10.61 -1.55
C LEU A 163 -25.35 10.77 -1.72
N VAL A 164 -24.59 10.82 -0.62
CA VAL A 164 -23.12 10.90 -0.67
C VAL A 164 -22.53 9.61 -1.26
N LEU A 165 -23.11 8.45 -0.94
CA LEU A 165 -22.68 7.18 -1.52
C LEU A 165 -22.92 7.13 -3.04
N MET A 166 -24.06 7.64 -3.52
CA MET A 166 -24.36 7.76 -4.96
C MET A 166 -23.50 8.83 -5.64
N TYR A 167 -23.11 9.89 -4.94
CA TYR A 167 -22.17 10.86 -5.50
C TYR A 167 -20.78 10.25 -5.68
N ALA A 168 -20.34 9.41 -4.73
CA ALA A 168 -19.02 8.80 -4.79
C ALA A 168 -18.79 7.96 -6.07
N THR A 169 -19.85 7.35 -6.61
CA THR A 169 -19.76 6.57 -7.85
C THR A 169 -19.53 7.43 -9.09
N ILE A 170 -19.85 8.71 -9.02
CA ILE A 170 -19.78 9.65 -10.15
C ILE A 170 -18.85 10.84 -9.89
N SER A 171 -18.13 10.91 -8.77
CA SER A 171 -17.27 12.05 -8.42
C SER A 171 -16.19 12.29 -9.48
N GLU A 172 -15.90 13.55 -9.79
CA GLU A 172 -14.83 13.94 -10.72
C GLU A 172 -13.90 14.96 -10.05
N GLU A 173 -12.60 14.96 -10.39
CA GLU A 173 -11.63 15.92 -9.85
C GLU A 173 -11.99 17.37 -10.20
N GLU A 174 -12.63 17.59 -11.33
CA GLU A 174 -13.01 18.93 -11.82
C GLU A 174 -14.22 19.52 -11.09
N ASP A 175 -14.89 18.76 -10.22
CA ASP A 175 -16.04 19.24 -9.45
C ASP A 175 -15.66 20.51 -8.69
N SER A 176 -16.25 21.64 -9.10
CA SER A 176 -15.64 22.97 -8.88
C SER A 176 -15.55 23.37 -7.40
N PHE A 177 -14.47 24.09 -7.08
CA PHE A 177 -14.20 24.68 -5.77
C PHE A 177 -15.18 25.79 -5.36
N LYS A 178 -16.14 26.17 -6.21
CA LYS A 178 -17.09 27.27 -5.93
C LYS A 178 -18.50 26.78 -5.58
N ASP A 179 -18.89 25.59 -6.03
CA ASP A 179 -20.26 25.10 -5.87
C ASP A 179 -20.46 24.22 -4.62
N LEU A 180 -19.39 23.58 -4.11
CA LEU A 180 -19.41 22.66 -2.94
C LEU A 180 -18.76 23.24 -1.67
N VAL A 181 -18.45 24.54 -1.62
CA VAL A 181 -17.75 25.18 -0.49
C VAL A 181 -18.56 25.03 0.80
N GLY A 182 -18.07 24.18 1.70
CA GLY A 182 -18.70 23.88 3.00
C GLY A 182 -19.24 22.45 3.14
N ASN A 183 -19.49 21.76 2.02
CA ASN A 183 -20.10 20.42 2.03
C ASN A 183 -19.08 19.27 1.95
N TRP A 184 -17.83 19.53 1.57
CA TRP A 184 -16.77 18.51 1.54
C TRP A 184 -16.53 17.86 2.90
N ASP A 185 -16.68 18.62 3.98
CA ASP A 185 -16.59 18.10 5.35
C ASP A 185 -17.67 17.04 5.64
N MET A 186 -18.91 17.27 5.16
CA MET A 186 -19.98 16.28 5.27
C MET A 186 -19.72 15.07 4.38
N VAL A 187 -19.26 15.29 3.14
CA VAL A 187 -18.90 14.20 2.21
C VAL A 187 -17.85 13.30 2.85
N THR A 188 -16.73 13.87 3.33
CA THR A 188 -15.67 13.14 4.02
C THR A 188 -16.20 12.41 5.26
N PHE A 189 -17.09 13.03 6.05
CA PHE A 189 -17.69 12.39 7.22
C PHE A 189 -18.52 11.14 6.87
N TYR A 190 -19.41 11.22 5.88
CA TYR A 190 -20.23 10.08 5.46
C TYR A 190 -19.40 8.98 4.80
N LEU A 191 -18.47 9.33 3.90
CA LEU A 191 -17.57 8.36 3.27
C LEU A 191 -16.68 7.65 4.30
N SER A 192 -16.20 8.38 5.32
CA SER A 192 -15.52 7.79 6.47
C SER A 192 -16.38 6.75 7.17
N ALA A 193 -17.67 7.05 7.39
CA ALA A 193 -18.58 6.13 8.05
C ALA A 193 -18.84 4.86 7.22
N PHE A 194 -18.96 4.99 5.89
CA PHE A 194 -19.07 3.85 4.98
C PHE A 194 -17.82 2.97 5.00
N LEU A 195 -16.62 3.58 4.98
CA LEU A 195 -15.37 2.85 5.09
C LEU A 195 -15.27 2.08 6.42
N SER A 196 -15.58 2.73 7.55
CA SER A 196 -15.62 2.06 8.87
C SER A 196 -16.59 0.88 8.87
N ALA A 197 -17.80 1.07 8.33
CA ALA A 197 -18.81 0.03 8.29
C ALA A 197 -18.35 -1.15 7.44
N TYR A 198 -17.75 -0.88 6.27
CA TYR A 198 -17.17 -1.90 5.41
C TYR A 198 -16.07 -2.68 6.13
N MET A 199 -15.12 -1.99 6.77
CA MET A 199 -14.00 -2.65 7.46
C MET A 199 -14.43 -3.57 8.60
N LEU A 200 -15.42 -3.16 9.41
CA LEU A 200 -15.75 -3.86 10.66
C LEU A 200 -16.87 -4.90 10.52
N HIS A 201 -17.68 -4.86 9.45
CA HIS A 201 -18.83 -5.76 9.27
C HIS A 201 -18.63 -6.70 8.08
N SER A 202 -17.57 -7.50 8.13
CA SER A 202 -17.35 -8.55 7.12
C SER A 202 -18.56 -9.51 7.10
N GLY A 203 -19.25 -9.58 5.96
CA GLY A 203 -20.44 -10.43 5.77
C GLY A 203 -21.80 -9.73 5.80
N GLN A 204 -21.87 -8.40 6.01
CA GLN A 204 -23.09 -7.66 5.66
C GLN A 204 -23.09 -7.40 4.13
N ASN A 205 -24.08 -7.97 3.43
CA ASN A 205 -24.25 -7.96 1.98
C ASN A 205 -24.59 -6.56 1.41
N ASP A 206 -23.79 -5.52 1.69
CA ASP A 206 -23.89 -4.26 0.93
C ASP A 206 -23.11 -4.42 -0.38
N ASN A 207 -23.72 -5.16 -1.32
CA ASN A 207 -23.16 -5.40 -2.65
C ASN A 207 -22.92 -4.08 -3.41
N PHE A 208 -23.73 -3.05 -3.14
CA PHE A 208 -23.55 -1.73 -3.73
C PHE A 208 -22.24 -1.10 -3.27
N LEU A 209 -22.00 -1.06 -1.95
CA LEU A 209 -20.76 -0.53 -1.38
C LEU A 209 -19.54 -1.35 -1.83
N ALA A 210 -19.62 -2.68 -1.73
CA ALA A 210 -18.54 -3.58 -2.12
C ALA A 210 -18.12 -3.43 -3.60
N GLY A 211 -19.09 -3.25 -4.49
CA GLY A 211 -18.84 -3.01 -5.92
C GLY A 211 -18.26 -1.63 -6.24
N ASN A 212 -18.38 -0.67 -5.32
CA ASN A 212 -17.98 0.72 -5.53
C ASN A 212 -16.83 1.20 -4.62
N MET A 213 -16.12 0.30 -3.93
CA MET A 213 -15.03 0.67 -3.02
C MET A 213 -13.90 1.47 -3.69
N ASN A 214 -13.58 1.18 -4.94
CA ASN A 214 -12.58 1.95 -5.71
C ASN A 214 -13.03 3.40 -5.95
N ARG A 215 -14.33 3.59 -6.23
CA ARG A 215 -14.94 4.93 -6.41
C ARG A 215 -15.01 5.68 -5.09
N LEU A 216 -15.33 4.99 -4.00
CA LEU A 216 -15.29 5.53 -2.65
C LEU A 216 -13.88 6.00 -2.29
N ALA A 217 -12.84 5.22 -2.59
CA ALA A 217 -11.45 5.59 -2.35
C ALA A 217 -11.06 6.85 -3.13
N GLN A 218 -11.40 6.90 -4.43
CA GLN A 218 -11.16 8.06 -5.28
C GLN A 218 -11.87 9.32 -4.73
N THR A 219 -13.13 9.18 -4.32
CA THR A 219 -13.91 10.30 -3.78
C THR A 219 -13.34 10.78 -2.45
N LEU A 220 -12.93 9.85 -1.57
CA LEU A 220 -12.26 10.19 -0.30
C LEU A 220 -10.96 10.95 -0.54
N GLN A 221 -10.15 10.51 -1.51
CA GLN A 221 -8.93 11.22 -1.89
C GLN A 221 -9.22 12.67 -2.30
N ILE A 222 -10.24 12.88 -3.15
CA ILE A 222 -10.68 14.22 -3.56
C ILE A 222 -11.22 15.02 -2.37
N SER A 223 -12.08 14.41 -1.54
CA SER A 223 -12.78 15.11 -0.47
C SER A 223 -11.84 15.51 0.67
N ILE A 224 -10.86 14.67 1.02
CA ILE A 224 -9.86 14.95 2.06
C ILE A 224 -8.99 16.14 1.67
N ALA A 225 -8.57 16.23 0.40
CA ALA A 225 -7.79 17.35 -0.10
C ALA A 225 -8.54 18.69 -0.04
N ARG A 226 -9.88 18.65 0.07
CA ARG A 226 -10.79 19.82 0.07
C ARG A 226 -11.46 20.08 1.41
N SER A 227 -11.32 19.17 2.37
CA SER A 227 -11.90 19.26 3.70
C SER A 227 -11.09 20.13 4.64
N SER A 228 -11.73 20.61 5.69
CA SER A 228 -11.06 21.32 6.78
C SER A 228 -10.09 20.40 7.52
N ARG A 229 -8.99 20.97 8.04
CA ARG A 229 -7.99 20.23 8.83
C ARG A 229 -8.61 19.47 10.02
N LYS A 230 -9.68 20.00 10.61
CA LYS A 230 -10.40 19.37 11.71
C LYS A 230 -11.05 18.06 11.27
N VAL A 231 -11.71 18.05 10.11
CA VAL A 231 -12.35 16.85 9.56
C VAL A 231 -11.31 15.84 9.10
N VAL A 232 -10.22 16.27 8.46
CA VAL A 232 -9.11 15.39 8.07
C VAL A 232 -8.49 14.72 9.31
N SER A 233 -8.24 15.47 10.38
CA SER A 233 -7.72 14.91 11.64
C SER A 233 -8.70 13.93 12.31
N ALA A 234 -10.00 14.24 12.31
CA ALA A 234 -11.02 13.33 12.83
C ALA A 234 -11.13 12.05 11.99
N PHE A 235 -11.06 12.19 10.66
CA PHE A 235 -11.03 11.07 9.71
C PHE A 235 -9.84 10.15 9.99
N LEU A 236 -8.61 10.68 10.07
CA LEU A 236 -7.43 9.86 10.37
C LEU A 236 -7.50 9.17 11.72
N SER A 237 -7.97 9.89 12.75
CA SER A 237 -8.12 9.33 14.09
C SER A 237 -9.11 8.17 14.10
N ARG A 238 -10.22 8.30 13.34
CA ARG A 238 -11.20 7.24 13.16
C ARG A 238 -10.63 6.08 12.34
N LEU A 239 -9.97 6.37 11.21
CA LEU A 239 -9.36 5.37 10.34
C LEU A 239 -8.34 4.52 11.09
N CYS A 240 -7.46 5.17 11.87
CA CYS A 240 -6.47 4.48 12.68
C CYS A 240 -7.12 3.56 13.74
N ARG A 241 -8.21 4.02 14.37
CA ARG A 241 -8.98 3.19 15.31
C ARG A 241 -9.65 2.01 14.59
N ASP A 242 -10.26 2.24 13.43
CA ASP A 242 -10.94 1.17 12.69
C ASP A 242 -9.93 0.13 12.15
N CYS A 243 -8.74 0.57 11.73
CA CYS A 243 -7.62 -0.32 11.38
C CYS A 243 -7.17 -1.14 12.59
N TYR A 244 -7.03 -0.50 13.75
CA TYR A 244 -6.71 -1.18 15.00
C TYR A 244 -7.78 -2.22 15.35
N ASP A 245 -9.05 -1.83 15.37
CA ASP A 245 -10.18 -2.69 15.72
C ASP A 245 -10.27 -3.90 14.77
N LEU A 246 -10.12 -3.68 13.46
CA LEU A 246 -10.02 -4.75 12.45
C LEU A 246 -8.86 -5.70 12.78
N SER A 247 -7.68 -5.15 13.07
CA SER A 247 -6.49 -5.92 13.39
C SER A 247 -6.67 -6.73 14.70
N ILE A 248 -7.39 -6.21 15.69
CA ILE A 248 -7.75 -6.92 16.92
C ILE A 248 -8.76 -8.04 16.65
N VAL A 249 -9.81 -7.77 15.87
CA VAL A 249 -10.81 -8.77 15.51
C VAL A 249 -10.14 -9.94 14.77
N GLU A 250 -9.33 -9.65 13.77
CA GLU A 250 -8.66 -10.67 12.97
C GLU A 250 -7.59 -11.44 13.75
N SER A 251 -6.91 -10.79 14.70
CA SER A 251 -5.98 -11.49 15.58
C SER A 251 -6.64 -12.52 16.51
N ARG A 252 -7.94 -12.38 16.80
CA ARG A 252 -8.69 -13.39 17.57
C ARG A 252 -9.27 -14.50 16.68
N GLY A 253 -9.09 -14.38 15.36
CA GLY A 253 -9.60 -15.29 14.37
C GLY A 253 -8.75 -16.55 14.19
N VAL A 254 -8.92 -17.18 13.03
CA VAL A 254 -8.21 -18.40 12.63
C VAL A 254 -6.71 -18.09 12.45
N LEU A 255 -5.84 -19.00 12.93
CA LEU A 255 -4.38 -18.82 12.91
C LEU A 255 -3.81 -18.53 11.51
N GLU A 256 -4.30 -19.23 10.50
CA GLU A 256 -3.83 -19.18 9.09
C GLU A 256 -4.98 -18.79 8.14
N LYS A 257 -5.60 -17.64 8.39
CA LYS A 257 -6.60 -17.08 7.49
C LYS A 257 -5.93 -16.47 6.26
N ASP A 258 -6.59 -16.62 5.11
CA ASP A 258 -6.21 -15.96 3.86
C ASP A 258 -6.82 -14.56 3.79
N TYR A 259 -5.96 -13.55 3.72
CA TYR A 259 -6.33 -12.14 3.64
C TYR A 259 -6.21 -11.57 2.22
N SER A 260 -6.03 -12.40 1.20
CA SER A 260 -6.00 -11.99 -0.22
C SER A 260 -7.39 -11.81 -0.84
N THR A 261 -8.47 -11.97 -0.07
CA THR A 261 -9.83 -11.85 -0.59
C THR A 261 -10.16 -10.43 -1.09
N VAL A 262 -11.17 -10.32 -1.95
CA VAL A 262 -11.66 -9.02 -2.49
C VAL A 262 -11.97 -8.03 -1.37
N HIS A 263 -12.51 -8.51 -0.25
CA HIS A 263 -12.86 -7.67 0.89
C HIS A 263 -11.62 -6.96 1.48
N TYR A 264 -10.59 -7.72 1.83
CA TYR A 264 -9.35 -7.15 2.39
C TYR A 264 -8.56 -6.37 1.34
N SER A 265 -8.56 -6.81 0.08
CA SER A 265 -7.96 -6.07 -1.02
C SER A 265 -8.57 -4.68 -1.16
N ASN A 266 -9.90 -4.58 -1.11
CA ASN A 266 -10.60 -3.30 -1.11
C ASN A 266 -10.22 -2.44 0.09
N ILE A 267 -10.12 -3.01 1.30
CA ILE A 267 -9.67 -2.29 2.50
C ILE A 267 -8.27 -1.72 2.29
N LEU A 268 -7.33 -2.55 1.85
CA LEU A 268 -5.95 -2.14 1.60
C LEU A 268 -5.90 -1.00 0.57
N PHE A 269 -6.50 -1.18 -0.61
CA PHE A 269 -6.46 -0.17 -1.66
C PHE A 269 -7.13 1.14 -1.23
N THR A 270 -8.29 1.07 -0.59
CA THR A 270 -8.99 2.27 -0.12
C THR A 270 -8.16 3.04 0.90
N ILE A 271 -7.58 2.36 1.90
CA ILE A 271 -6.72 3.02 2.91
C ILE A 271 -5.50 3.63 2.22
N THR A 272 -4.81 2.86 1.38
CA THR A 272 -3.54 3.28 0.78
C THR A 272 -3.73 4.47 -0.16
N LEU A 273 -4.74 4.46 -1.03
CA LEU A 273 -5.05 5.56 -1.94
C LEU A 273 -5.48 6.83 -1.17
N THR A 274 -6.28 6.65 -0.13
CA THR A 274 -6.75 7.75 0.72
C THR A 274 -5.58 8.41 1.46
N LEU A 275 -4.69 7.62 2.09
CA LEU A 275 -3.52 8.13 2.77
C LEU A 275 -2.55 8.80 1.81
N ARG A 276 -2.32 8.21 0.63
CA ARG A 276 -1.51 8.82 -0.43
C ARG A 276 -2.04 10.19 -0.83
N GLY A 277 -3.32 10.26 -1.16
CA GLY A 277 -3.99 11.50 -1.53
C GLY A 277 -3.85 12.61 -0.49
N MET A 278 -3.85 12.25 0.79
CA MET A 278 -3.62 13.19 1.88
C MET A 278 -2.15 13.64 1.98
N LEU A 279 -1.20 12.70 1.91
CA LEU A 279 0.24 12.98 2.05
C LEU A 279 0.81 13.78 0.86
N GLU A 280 0.23 13.62 -0.33
CA GLU A 280 0.60 14.36 -1.54
C GLU A 280 -0.04 15.77 -1.62
N THR A 281 -0.86 16.16 -0.64
CA THR A 281 -1.44 17.52 -0.62
C THR A 281 -0.36 18.59 -0.47
N SER A 282 -0.54 19.75 -1.11
CA SER A 282 0.43 20.86 -1.06
C SER A 282 0.56 21.53 0.30
N THR A 283 -0.24 21.12 1.29
CA THR A 283 -0.23 21.71 2.64
C THR A 283 0.57 20.84 3.62
N PRO A 284 1.48 21.42 4.42
CA PRO A 284 2.21 20.66 5.41
C PRO A 284 1.25 20.09 6.46
N LEU A 285 1.35 18.78 6.67
CA LEU A 285 0.54 18.05 7.65
C LEU A 285 1.21 18.08 9.04
N PRO A 286 0.42 18.05 10.12
CA PRO A 286 0.95 17.91 11.47
C PRO A 286 1.60 16.53 11.66
N PHE A 287 2.56 16.43 12.59
CA PHE A 287 3.24 15.18 12.92
C PHE A 287 2.26 14.01 13.18
N SER A 288 1.17 14.27 13.90
CA SER A 288 0.15 13.29 14.22
C SER A 288 -0.44 12.60 12.98
N SER A 289 -0.51 13.29 11.84
CA SER A 289 -0.99 12.70 10.59
C SER A 289 -0.03 11.65 10.03
N TYR A 290 1.28 11.90 10.07
CA TYR A 290 2.27 10.90 9.65
C TYR A 290 2.26 9.70 10.58
N TYR A 291 2.23 9.94 11.90
CA TYR A 291 2.12 8.88 12.91
C TYR A 291 0.88 8.01 12.72
N GLN A 292 -0.31 8.62 12.59
CA GLN A 292 -1.56 7.88 12.39
C GLN A 292 -1.57 7.10 11.08
N SER A 293 -1.01 7.66 10.01
CA SER A 293 -0.88 6.98 8.72
C SER A 293 0.04 5.76 8.81
N LEU A 294 1.19 5.90 9.48
CA LEU A 294 2.11 4.79 9.76
C LEU A 294 1.42 3.69 10.58
N MET A 295 0.67 4.06 11.61
CA MET A 295 -0.06 3.11 12.46
C MET A 295 -1.19 2.41 11.70
N CYS A 296 -1.88 3.10 10.77
CA CYS A 296 -2.84 2.44 9.88
C CYS A 296 -2.17 1.32 9.07
N LEU A 297 -1.03 1.62 8.43
CA LEU A 297 -0.26 0.63 7.67
C LEU A 297 0.21 -0.54 8.55
N PHE A 298 0.68 -0.24 9.77
CA PHE A 298 1.07 -1.26 10.75
C PHE A 298 -0.09 -2.20 11.08
N TYR A 299 -1.28 -1.67 11.35
CA TYR A 299 -2.44 -2.47 11.75
C TYR A 299 -3.00 -3.33 10.60
N ILE A 300 -2.93 -2.86 9.36
CA ILE A 300 -3.39 -3.61 8.18
C ILE A 300 -2.29 -4.46 7.51
N ASN A 301 -1.07 -4.49 8.05
CA ASN A 301 0.06 -5.16 7.39
C ASN A 301 -0.18 -6.65 7.13
N PHE A 302 -1.08 -7.29 7.88
CA PHE A 302 -1.46 -8.69 7.65
C PHE A 302 -2.14 -8.91 6.28
N ILE A 303 -2.81 -7.89 5.74
CA ILE A 303 -3.39 -7.90 4.40
C ILE A 303 -2.28 -7.78 3.36
N THR A 304 -1.39 -6.80 3.52
CA THR A 304 -0.25 -6.57 2.61
C THR A 304 0.69 -7.76 2.57
N HIS A 305 0.87 -8.47 3.68
CA HIS A 305 1.69 -9.67 3.75
C HIS A 305 1.17 -10.80 2.83
N ASP A 306 -0.14 -10.86 2.57
CA ASP A 306 -0.75 -11.89 1.70
C ASP A 306 -0.85 -11.48 0.24
N ILE A 307 -1.15 -10.20 0.01
CA ILE A 307 -1.27 -9.67 -1.35
C ILE A 307 0.12 -9.41 -1.95
N GLY A 308 1.10 -9.09 -1.10
CA GLY A 308 2.38 -8.53 -1.48
C GLY A 308 2.31 -7.00 -1.63
N SER A 309 3.42 -6.33 -1.32
CA SER A 309 3.59 -4.89 -1.58
C SER A 309 4.32 -4.58 -2.89
N SER A 310 5.00 -5.55 -3.47
CA SER A 310 5.84 -5.34 -4.65
C SER A 310 4.99 -4.92 -5.86
N GLY A 311 5.28 -3.75 -6.41
CA GLY A 311 4.54 -3.16 -7.54
C GLY A 311 3.28 -2.38 -7.13
N LEU A 312 3.05 -2.20 -5.83
CA LEU A 312 2.02 -1.30 -5.31
C LEU A 312 2.64 0.05 -4.94
N ASP A 313 2.98 0.86 -5.95
CA ASP A 313 3.68 2.15 -5.79
C ASP A 313 3.03 3.06 -4.74
N SER A 314 1.70 3.07 -4.66
CA SER A 314 0.97 3.86 -3.67
C SER A 314 1.28 3.44 -2.23
N TYR A 315 1.45 2.15 -1.96
CA TYR A 315 1.80 1.65 -0.62
C TYR A 315 3.24 2.02 -0.26
N GLU A 316 4.17 1.75 -1.19
CA GLU A 316 5.59 2.05 -0.99
C GLU A 316 5.80 3.55 -0.74
N THR A 317 5.12 4.42 -1.50
CA THR A 317 5.16 5.88 -1.33
C THR A 317 4.65 6.31 0.05
N VAL A 318 3.48 5.83 0.48
CA VAL A 318 2.91 6.17 1.80
C VAL A 318 3.82 5.68 2.91
N TYR A 319 4.34 4.46 2.80
CA TYR A 319 5.24 3.88 3.79
C TYR A 319 6.55 4.66 3.91
N GLU A 320 7.17 5.03 2.78
CA GLU A 320 8.42 5.80 2.76
C GLU A 320 8.22 7.21 3.35
N ILE A 321 7.22 7.96 2.89
CA ILE A 321 6.94 9.31 3.39
C ILE A 321 6.69 9.29 4.89
N THR A 322 5.83 8.37 5.36
CA THR A 322 5.48 8.30 6.79
C THR A 322 6.67 7.85 7.62
N SER A 323 7.44 6.86 7.17
CA SER A 323 8.59 6.34 7.92
C SER A 323 9.71 7.37 8.05
N ILE A 324 10.03 8.08 6.97
CA ILE A 324 11.04 9.14 7.00
C ILE A 324 10.56 10.30 7.88
N ALA A 325 9.33 10.78 7.67
CA ALA A 325 8.79 11.90 8.45
C ALA A 325 8.77 11.61 9.95
N THR A 326 8.47 10.38 10.37
CA THR A 326 8.49 10.00 11.79
C THR A 326 9.89 9.77 12.34
N ALA A 327 10.89 9.49 11.50
CA ALA A 327 12.28 9.32 11.91
C ALA A 327 13.04 10.66 11.99
N THR A 328 12.76 11.60 11.09
CA THR A 328 13.52 12.85 10.97
C THR A 328 13.06 13.98 11.90
N ASP A 329 12.04 13.75 12.74
CA ASP A 329 11.47 14.79 13.64
C ASP A 329 12.42 15.23 14.80
N ASN A 330 13.72 14.90 14.72
CA ASN A 330 14.78 15.22 15.69
C ASN A 330 14.54 14.82 17.16
N ASN A 331 13.38 14.21 17.45
CA ASN A 331 12.95 13.86 18.79
C ASN A 331 12.90 12.33 18.94
N TYR A 332 13.98 11.76 19.47
CA TYR A 332 14.05 10.33 19.73
C TYR A 332 12.92 9.82 20.64
N LYS A 333 12.40 10.64 21.57
CA LYS A 333 11.30 10.20 22.45
C LYS A 333 10.06 9.82 21.65
N ILE A 334 9.76 10.58 20.59
CA ILE A 334 8.64 10.29 19.69
C ILE A 334 8.89 8.98 18.96
N TYR A 335 10.10 8.77 18.42
CA TYR A 335 10.46 7.51 17.79
C TYR A 335 10.34 6.31 18.75
N GLN A 336 10.76 6.49 20.00
CA GLN A 336 10.61 5.51 21.08
C GLN A 336 9.14 5.24 21.41
N GLU A 337 8.28 6.26 21.47
CA GLU A 337 6.84 6.10 21.67
C GLU A 337 6.19 5.29 20.53
N ILE A 338 6.62 5.49 19.28
CA ILE A 338 6.18 4.69 18.13
C ILE A 338 6.56 3.22 18.32
N LEU A 339 7.83 2.93 18.60
CA LEU A 339 8.30 1.56 18.80
C LEU A 339 7.64 0.90 20.00
N ASN A 340 7.47 1.62 21.10
CA ASN A 340 6.78 1.13 22.29
C ASN A 340 5.31 0.82 21.99
N THR A 341 4.65 1.67 21.18
CA THR A 341 3.27 1.43 20.74
C THR A 341 3.20 0.19 19.84
N MET A 342 4.05 0.08 18.82
CA MET A 342 4.09 -1.10 17.95
C MET A 342 4.35 -2.39 18.75
N ASN A 343 5.36 -2.37 19.62
CA ASN A 343 5.72 -3.51 20.46
C ASN A 343 4.63 -3.87 21.47
N GLY A 344 3.99 -2.89 22.10
CA GLY A 344 2.85 -3.11 23.01
C GLY A 344 1.62 -3.69 22.31
N ASN A 345 1.52 -3.54 20.99
CA ASN A 345 0.47 -4.11 20.15
C ASN A 345 0.86 -5.46 19.51
N ILE A 346 1.99 -6.05 19.88
CA ILE A 346 2.40 -7.39 19.43
C ILE A 346 2.17 -8.37 20.58
N TRP A 347 1.29 -9.35 20.40
CA TRP A 347 1.10 -10.39 21.41
C TRP A 347 2.19 -11.45 21.33
N HIS A 348 2.83 -11.65 22.46
CA HIS A 348 3.89 -12.62 22.65
C HIS A 348 3.30 -13.88 23.28
N SER A 349 2.89 -14.86 22.46
CA SER A 349 2.46 -16.14 23.01
C SER A 349 3.67 -16.90 23.57
N THR A 350 3.53 -17.41 24.79
CA THR A 350 4.51 -18.30 25.44
C THR A 350 4.49 -19.71 24.84
N GLU A 351 3.46 -20.05 24.07
CA GLU A 351 3.20 -21.39 23.51
C GLU A 351 3.66 -21.56 22.04
N GLY A 352 4.31 -20.56 21.46
CA GLY A 352 4.93 -20.67 20.12
C GLY A 352 3.96 -20.64 18.94
N THR A 353 2.65 -20.57 19.17
CA THR A 353 1.63 -20.37 18.14
C THR A 353 1.32 -18.86 18.03
N THR A 354 1.91 -18.20 17.03
CA THR A 354 1.58 -16.81 16.69
C THR A 354 0.68 -16.81 15.47
N ASN A 355 -0.48 -16.16 15.55
CA ASN A 355 -1.31 -15.93 14.37
C ASN A 355 -0.57 -15.05 13.35
N LYS A 356 -1.04 -15.11 12.11
CA LYS A 356 -0.50 -14.34 10.99
C LYS A 356 -0.47 -12.83 11.22
N VAL A 357 -1.50 -12.29 11.89
CA VAL A 357 -1.61 -10.85 12.20
C VAL A 357 -0.49 -10.36 13.13
N ASN A 358 -0.12 -11.15 14.15
CA ASN A 358 0.97 -10.81 15.04
C ASN A 358 2.32 -10.92 14.34
N THR A 359 2.50 -11.96 13.52
CA THR A 359 3.72 -12.15 12.73
C THR A 359 3.90 -10.98 11.75
N SER A 360 2.84 -10.53 11.09
CA SER A 360 2.90 -9.37 10.18
C SER A 360 3.20 -8.06 10.92
N ARG A 361 2.67 -7.85 12.13
CA ARG A 361 3.02 -6.68 12.95
C ARG A 361 4.51 -6.67 13.32
N LEU A 362 5.08 -7.84 13.66
CA LEU A 362 6.52 -7.99 13.90
C LEU A 362 7.34 -7.62 12.66
N PHE A 363 6.96 -8.14 11.48
CA PHE A 363 7.62 -7.79 10.23
C PHE A 363 7.56 -6.30 9.93
N PHE A 364 6.40 -5.67 10.11
CA PHE A 364 6.26 -4.23 9.89
C PHE A 364 7.19 -3.43 10.81
N MET A 365 7.21 -3.76 12.10
CA MET A 365 8.07 -3.08 13.09
C MET A 365 9.56 -3.25 12.73
N PHE A 366 10.00 -4.45 12.35
CA PHE A 366 11.40 -4.67 11.95
C PHE A 366 11.77 -3.99 10.63
N SER A 367 10.87 -3.98 9.66
CA SER A 367 11.05 -3.23 8.41
C SER A 367 11.15 -1.73 8.69
N TYR A 368 10.28 -1.20 9.57
CA TYR A 368 10.30 0.20 9.99
C TYR A 368 11.64 0.55 10.62
N MET A 369 12.12 -0.24 11.58
CA MET A 369 13.45 -0.06 12.17
C MET A 369 14.58 -0.18 11.13
N GLY A 370 14.48 -1.10 10.19
CA GLY A 370 15.44 -1.26 9.10
C GLY A 370 15.49 -0.08 8.14
N THR A 371 14.40 0.66 7.99
CA THR A 371 14.32 1.81 7.08
C THR A 371 14.70 3.12 7.76
N THR A 372 14.55 3.21 9.08
CA THR A 372 14.61 4.50 9.80
C THR A 372 15.80 4.64 10.75
N LEU A 373 16.37 3.55 11.26
CA LEU A 373 17.46 3.63 12.26
C LEU A 373 18.73 4.31 11.73
N ASN A 374 18.98 4.27 10.42
CA ASN A 374 20.07 4.99 9.76
C ASN A 374 19.82 6.50 9.65
N GLU A 375 18.56 6.93 9.72
CA GLU A 375 18.15 8.33 9.53
C GLU A 375 18.08 9.15 10.83
N LEU A 376 18.17 8.50 12.00
CA LEU A 376 18.07 9.15 13.31
C LEU A 376 19.34 9.93 13.70
N ASP A 377 19.16 11.20 14.08
CA ASP A 377 20.27 12.11 14.44
C ASP A 377 20.72 11.98 15.91
N ASN A 378 19.82 11.58 16.82
CA ASN A 378 20.02 11.65 18.28
C ASN A 378 19.81 10.30 19.00
N LEU A 379 20.45 9.23 18.51
CA LEU A 379 20.34 7.90 19.11
C LEU A 379 21.39 7.65 20.20
N ASP A 380 20.97 7.58 21.48
CA ASP A 380 21.84 7.25 22.60
C ASP A 380 22.06 5.72 22.73
N PRO A 381 23.31 5.24 22.90
CA PRO A 381 23.61 3.86 23.29
C PRO A 381 22.74 3.27 24.41
N HIS A 382 22.33 4.06 25.41
CA HIS A 382 21.44 3.58 26.47
C HIS A 382 20.07 3.16 25.88
N GLN A 383 19.53 3.95 24.97
CA GLN A 383 18.22 3.73 24.36
C GLN A 383 18.21 2.49 23.44
N ILE A 384 19.33 2.22 22.76
CA ILE A 384 19.54 0.97 22.01
C ILE A 384 19.42 -0.24 22.94
N SER A 385 19.95 -0.13 24.15
CA SER A 385 19.97 -1.24 25.10
C SER A 385 18.61 -1.58 25.68
N GLU A 386 17.71 -0.60 25.76
CA GLU A 386 16.35 -0.78 26.30
C GLU A 386 15.35 -1.37 25.29
N ILE A 387 15.45 -1.00 24.02
CA ILE A 387 14.43 -1.35 23.02
C ILE A 387 14.99 -2.28 21.94
N ILE A 388 16.10 -1.90 21.32
CA ILE A 388 16.62 -2.59 20.13
C ILE A 388 17.28 -3.92 20.52
N LEU A 389 18.11 -3.93 21.58
CA LEU A 389 18.82 -5.14 21.99
C LEU A 389 17.91 -6.28 22.49
N PRO A 390 16.85 -6.03 23.27
CA PRO A 390 15.90 -7.08 23.65
C PRO A 390 15.23 -7.73 22.44
N LEU A 391 14.82 -6.94 21.44
CA LEU A 391 14.25 -7.45 20.20
C LEU A 391 15.25 -8.30 19.42
N LYS A 392 16.50 -7.81 19.26
CA LYS A 392 17.59 -8.59 18.66
C LYS A 392 17.76 -9.93 19.38
N ARG A 393 17.94 -9.92 20.71
CA ARG A 393 18.20 -11.14 21.50
C ARG A 393 17.08 -12.17 21.35
N ARG A 394 15.84 -11.70 21.22
CA ARG A 394 14.68 -12.58 21.12
C ARG A 394 14.53 -13.23 19.75
N TYR A 395 14.80 -12.50 18.67
CA TYR A 395 14.42 -12.94 17.32
C TYR A 395 15.60 -13.25 16.39
N ILE A 396 16.85 -12.92 16.76
CA ILE A 396 18.00 -13.19 15.90
C ILE A 396 18.19 -14.69 15.63
N ASP A 397 17.84 -15.55 16.59
CA ASP A 397 17.87 -17.01 16.46
C ASP A 397 16.46 -17.63 16.25
N SER A 398 15.49 -16.82 15.78
CA SER A 398 14.13 -17.30 15.47
C SER A 398 14.17 -18.47 14.48
N PRO A 399 13.33 -19.51 14.60
CA PRO A 399 13.25 -20.57 13.59
C PRO A 399 12.73 -20.07 12.24
N ASN A 400 11.94 -18.99 12.22
CA ASN A 400 11.43 -18.36 11.00
C ASN A 400 12.56 -17.56 10.32
N GLU A 401 12.90 -17.94 9.09
CA GLU A 401 13.96 -17.34 8.27
C GLU A 401 13.73 -15.84 8.02
N GLU A 402 12.53 -15.45 7.60
CA GLU A 402 12.17 -14.07 7.31
C GLU A 402 12.31 -13.17 8.56
N LEU A 403 11.94 -13.69 9.75
CA LEU A 403 12.10 -12.95 11.00
C LEU A 403 13.58 -12.74 11.33
N ARG A 404 14.42 -13.76 11.12
CA ARG A 404 15.88 -13.61 11.29
C ARG A 404 16.43 -12.56 10.33
N GLU A 405 16.05 -12.62 9.04
CA GLU A 405 16.49 -11.68 8.02
C GLU A 405 16.12 -10.23 8.37
N SER A 406 14.87 -10.03 8.82
CA SER A 406 14.37 -8.72 9.27
C SER A 406 15.17 -8.18 10.47
N VAL A 407 15.62 -9.07 11.37
CA VAL A 407 16.50 -8.68 12.48
C VAL A 407 17.88 -8.25 11.99
N HIS A 408 18.47 -8.98 11.04
CA HIS A 408 19.73 -8.57 10.44
C HIS A 408 19.63 -7.21 9.75
N LEU A 409 18.51 -6.95 9.05
CA LEU A 409 18.26 -5.67 8.38
C LEU A 409 18.32 -4.48 9.35
N PHE A 410 17.59 -4.52 10.47
CA PHE A 410 17.61 -3.39 11.40
C PHE A 410 18.92 -3.27 12.17
N VAL A 411 19.60 -4.39 12.47
CA VAL A 411 20.92 -4.35 13.11
C VAL A 411 21.94 -3.71 12.18
N LEU A 412 21.94 -4.07 10.88
CA LEU A 412 22.80 -3.43 9.89
C LEU A 412 22.50 -1.93 9.79
N SER A 413 21.22 -1.54 9.81
CA SER A 413 20.81 -0.13 9.74
C SER A 413 21.35 0.70 10.91
N LEU A 414 21.40 0.11 12.11
CA LEU A 414 22.06 0.70 13.28
C LEU A 414 23.57 0.89 13.08
N PHE A 415 24.26 -0.08 12.45
CA PHE A 415 25.67 0.07 12.09
C PHE A 415 25.91 1.09 10.98
N MET A 416 24.95 1.28 10.07
CA MET A 416 25.02 2.24 8.97
C MET A 416 24.65 3.67 9.36
N ASN A 417 24.11 3.90 10.56
CA ASN A 417 23.83 5.24 11.04
C ASN A 417 25.15 6.04 11.23
N ASN A 418 25.26 7.13 10.47
CA ASN A 418 26.40 8.05 10.46
C ASN A 418 26.10 9.38 11.14
N LYS A 419 24.83 9.63 11.43
CA LYS A 419 24.35 10.94 11.87
C LYS A 419 24.59 11.15 13.36
N CYS A 420 24.59 10.05 14.13
CA CYS A 420 24.86 10.10 15.56
C CYS A 420 26.32 9.74 15.91
N THR A 421 27.08 10.70 16.45
CA THR A 421 28.47 10.47 16.88
C THR A 421 28.58 9.61 18.14
N ALA A 422 27.62 9.73 19.06
CA ALA A 422 27.55 8.93 20.29
C ALA A 422 27.42 7.42 20.00
N LEU A 423 26.84 7.08 18.85
CA LEU A 423 26.63 5.71 18.41
C LEU A 423 27.93 5.01 17.92
N ILE A 424 28.94 5.76 17.49
CA ILE A 424 30.17 5.22 16.90
C ILE A 424 30.94 4.35 17.93
N GLU A 425 30.96 4.77 19.20
CA GLU A 425 31.59 3.98 20.26
C GLU A 425 30.87 2.65 20.48
N TRP A 426 29.54 2.68 20.51
CA TRP A 426 28.72 1.47 20.62
C TRP A 426 28.94 0.55 19.41
N GLN A 427 28.96 1.08 18.19
CA GLN A 427 29.23 0.34 16.96
C GLN A 427 30.61 -0.34 17.04
N SER A 428 31.65 0.42 17.42
CA SER A 428 33.01 -0.12 17.55
C SER A 428 33.08 -1.27 18.57
N LYS A 429 32.41 -1.16 19.72
CA LYS A 429 32.40 -2.19 20.76
C LYS A 429 31.62 -3.45 20.33
N ASN A 430 30.56 -3.30 19.55
CA ASN A 430 29.67 -4.38 19.16
C ASN A 430 29.96 -5.01 17.79
N PHE A 431 30.90 -4.44 17.02
CA PHE A 431 31.25 -4.89 15.67
C PHE A 431 31.59 -6.37 15.60
N LEU A 432 32.61 -6.80 16.36
CA LEU A 432 33.07 -8.19 16.35
C LEU A 432 32.02 -9.15 16.88
N ASN A 433 31.26 -8.74 17.90
CA ASN A 433 30.16 -9.54 18.46
C ASN A 433 29.09 -9.84 17.40
N TYR A 434 28.68 -8.84 16.62
CA TYR A 434 27.71 -9.06 15.56
C TYR A 434 28.25 -9.96 14.43
N ILE A 435 29.50 -9.73 14.01
CA ILE A 435 30.18 -10.61 13.04
C ILE A 435 30.23 -12.05 13.54
N SER A 436 30.57 -12.27 14.82
CA SER A 436 30.61 -13.61 15.41
C SER A 436 29.24 -14.29 15.35
N ILE A 437 28.17 -13.58 15.74
CA ILE A 437 26.80 -14.11 15.69
C ILE A 437 26.43 -14.52 14.26
N SER A 438 26.69 -13.66 13.28
CA SER A 438 26.36 -13.96 11.88
C SER A 438 27.16 -15.15 11.33
N VAL A 439 28.45 -15.24 11.66
CA VAL A 439 29.28 -16.41 11.26
C VAL A 439 28.78 -17.70 11.91
N ASP A 440 28.44 -17.66 13.21
CA ASP A 440 27.96 -18.84 13.92
C ASP A 440 26.61 -19.32 13.36
N GLN A 441 25.70 -18.40 13.02
CA GLN A 441 24.44 -18.72 12.37
C GLN A 441 24.65 -19.30 10.97
N PHE A 442 25.59 -18.77 10.18
CA PHE A 442 25.93 -19.32 8.87
C PHE A 442 26.45 -20.76 8.98
N LEU A 443 27.36 -21.00 9.91
CA LEU A 443 27.94 -22.33 10.13
C LEU A 443 26.90 -23.35 10.61
N ARG A 444 25.86 -22.90 11.33
CA ARG A 444 24.71 -23.70 11.73
C ARG A 444 23.65 -23.86 10.63
N GLY A 445 23.78 -23.17 9.50
CA GLY A 445 22.81 -23.19 8.41
C GLY A 445 21.58 -22.30 8.62
N ASN A 446 21.60 -21.40 9.60
CA ASN A 446 20.49 -20.48 9.89
C ASN A 446 20.44 -19.25 8.98
N ILE A 447 21.57 -18.90 8.34
CA ILE A 447 21.63 -17.88 7.29
C ILE A 447 22.38 -18.41 6.08
N LYS A 448 22.01 -17.93 4.89
CA LYS A 448 22.62 -18.30 3.61
C LYS A 448 23.96 -17.58 3.42
N GLY A 449 24.84 -18.17 2.61
CA GLY A 449 26.19 -17.60 2.40
C GLY A 449 26.20 -16.22 1.72
N ASN A 450 25.25 -15.96 0.80
CA ASN A 450 25.05 -14.64 0.21
C ASN A 450 24.64 -13.59 1.26
N GLN A 451 23.79 -13.94 2.22
CA GLN A 451 23.39 -13.06 3.33
C GLN A 451 24.60 -12.70 4.20
N LEU A 452 25.43 -13.69 4.56
CA LEU A 452 26.66 -13.44 5.31
C LEU A 452 27.60 -12.49 4.55
N VAL A 453 27.77 -12.69 3.25
CA VAL A 453 28.59 -11.81 2.41
C VAL A 453 28.08 -10.37 2.42
N ILE A 454 26.76 -10.15 2.27
CA ILE A 454 26.14 -8.82 2.32
C ILE A 454 26.37 -8.16 3.69
N ILE A 455 26.24 -8.92 4.79
CA ILE A 455 26.54 -8.44 6.14
C ILE A 455 27.99 -7.95 6.21
N TYR A 456 28.95 -8.74 5.74
CA TYR A 456 30.37 -8.36 5.75
C TYR A 456 30.65 -7.15 4.86
N GLN A 457 30.06 -7.04 3.67
CA GLN A 457 30.22 -5.86 2.81
C GLN A 457 29.73 -4.59 3.49
N LYS A 458 28.52 -4.62 4.05
CA LYS A 458 27.94 -3.48 4.77
C LYS A 458 28.79 -3.10 5.98
N MET A 459 29.13 -4.08 6.82
CA MET A 459 29.97 -3.88 8.02
C MET A 459 31.37 -3.35 7.67
N ALA A 460 32.03 -3.92 6.66
CA ALA A 460 33.36 -3.49 6.23
C ALA A 460 33.37 -2.03 5.75
N SER A 461 32.32 -1.58 5.06
CA SER A 461 32.21 -0.17 4.64
C SER A 461 32.15 0.84 5.79
N ARG A 462 31.88 0.38 7.02
CA ARG A 462 31.88 1.20 8.23
C ARG A 462 33.25 1.39 8.85
N VAL A 463 34.20 0.52 8.51
CA VAL A 463 35.54 0.48 9.12
C VAL A 463 36.29 1.81 9.03
N PRO A 464 36.27 2.57 7.90
CA PRO A 464 36.93 3.88 7.84
C PRO A 464 36.49 4.84 8.95
N TYR A 465 35.19 4.85 9.28
CA TYR A 465 34.62 5.69 10.33
C TYR A 465 34.95 5.17 11.73
N LEU A 466 34.86 3.86 11.95
CA LEU A 466 35.11 3.24 13.27
C LEU A 466 36.58 3.30 13.69
N ARG A 467 37.51 3.35 12.73
CA ARG A 467 38.96 3.43 12.98
C ARG A 467 39.41 4.67 13.73
N LEU A 468 38.60 5.73 13.69
CA LEU A 468 38.86 6.95 14.46
C LEU A 468 38.82 6.69 15.98
N LEU A 469 38.01 5.71 16.42
CA LEU A 469 37.88 5.34 17.83
C LEU A 469 38.64 4.05 18.18
N SER A 470 38.64 3.06 17.29
CA SER A 470 39.36 1.81 17.51
C SER A 470 40.09 1.34 16.26
N LYS A 471 41.42 1.45 16.31
CA LYS A 471 42.32 1.03 15.23
C LYS A 471 42.32 -0.48 14.99
N HIS A 472 41.79 -1.27 15.92
CA HIS A 472 41.88 -2.74 15.91
C HIS A 472 40.63 -3.45 15.37
N VAL A 473 39.50 -2.76 15.19
CA VAL A 473 38.22 -3.38 14.76
C VAL A 473 38.37 -4.27 13.53
N LEU A 474 39.05 -3.77 12.48
CA LEU A 474 39.24 -4.55 11.26
C LEU A 474 40.18 -5.74 11.46
N ARG A 475 41.28 -5.54 12.21
CA ARG A 475 42.26 -6.59 12.48
C ARG A 475 41.60 -7.75 13.22
N ASP A 476 40.84 -7.43 14.25
CA ASP A 476 40.21 -8.42 15.12
C ASP A 476 39.09 -9.16 14.36
N SER A 477 38.33 -8.46 13.51
CA SER A 477 37.37 -9.07 12.58
C SER A 477 38.03 -10.02 11.58
N LEU A 478 39.06 -9.56 10.86
CA LEU A 478 39.81 -10.39 9.90
C LEU A 478 40.42 -11.62 10.56
N HIS A 479 41.06 -11.45 11.71
CA HIS A 479 41.67 -12.54 12.45
C HIS A 479 40.62 -13.56 12.92
N TYR A 480 39.48 -13.09 13.43
CA TYR A 480 38.36 -13.96 13.78
C TYR A 480 37.86 -14.75 12.57
N THR A 481 37.55 -14.09 11.44
CA THR A 481 37.06 -14.77 10.23
C THR A 481 38.08 -15.77 9.68
N TYR A 482 39.37 -15.43 9.71
CA TYR A 482 40.46 -16.33 9.35
C TYR A 482 40.48 -17.58 10.22
N LEU A 483 40.45 -17.43 11.54
CA LEU A 483 40.41 -18.56 12.48
C LEU A 483 39.19 -19.45 12.25
N ARG A 484 38.02 -18.87 11.96
CA ARG A 484 36.82 -19.65 11.63
C ARG A 484 36.98 -20.41 10.31
N THR A 485 37.64 -19.81 9.30
CA THR A 485 37.89 -20.43 8.00
C THR A 485 38.81 -21.66 8.11
N ILE A 486 39.92 -21.55 8.85
CA ILE A 486 40.85 -22.67 9.02
C ILE A 486 40.25 -23.80 9.87
N ASN A 487 39.39 -23.46 10.83
CA ASN A 487 38.77 -24.42 11.76
C ASN A 487 37.50 -25.08 11.18
N CYS A 488 37.00 -24.65 10.02
CA CYS A 488 35.96 -25.37 9.30
C CYS A 488 36.45 -26.76 8.88
N LYS A 489 35.58 -27.78 8.96
CA LYS A 489 35.97 -29.16 8.63
C LYS A 489 36.39 -29.26 7.16
N GLY A 490 37.26 -30.21 6.84
CA GLY A 490 37.76 -30.42 5.47
C GLY A 490 36.65 -30.63 4.43
N SER A 491 35.52 -31.23 4.84
CA SER A 491 34.34 -31.50 4.00
C SER A 491 33.45 -30.28 3.74
N GLU A 492 33.62 -29.18 4.48
CA GLU A 492 32.74 -28.00 4.44
C GLU A 492 33.26 -26.92 3.46
N LEU A 493 33.61 -27.34 2.23
CA LEU A 493 34.26 -26.47 1.25
C LEU A 493 33.43 -25.22 0.90
N GLN A 494 32.10 -25.33 0.85
CA GLN A 494 31.24 -24.17 0.56
C GLN A 494 31.25 -23.13 1.69
N GLN A 495 31.36 -23.57 2.94
CA GLN A 495 31.48 -22.68 4.09
C GLN A 495 32.82 -21.96 4.07
N LYS A 496 33.91 -22.70 3.83
CA LYS A 496 35.25 -22.12 3.64
C LYS A 496 35.30 -21.10 2.52
N LYS A 497 34.69 -21.41 1.36
CA LYS A 497 34.57 -20.49 0.23
C LYS A 497 33.89 -19.18 0.65
N THR A 498 32.79 -19.28 1.38
CA THR A 498 32.00 -18.11 1.80
C THR A 498 32.76 -17.25 2.81
N LEU A 499 33.36 -17.86 3.83
CA LEU A 499 34.17 -17.15 4.82
C LEU A 499 35.39 -16.48 4.17
N MET A 500 35.98 -17.13 3.17
CA MET A 500 37.07 -16.55 2.40
C MET A 500 36.64 -15.30 1.62
N LYS A 501 35.46 -15.32 0.98
CA LYS A 501 34.88 -14.10 0.37
C LYS A 501 34.67 -13.00 1.42
N CYS A 502 34.25 -13.35 2.64
CA CYS A 502 34.09 -12.39 3.73
C CYS A 502 35.42 -11.75 4.17
N ILE A 503 36.54 -12.48 4.12
CA ILE A 503 37.89 -11.93 4.32
C ILE A 503 38.22 -10.94 3.19
N ILE A 504 38.00 -11.35 1.94
CA ILE A 504 38.30 -10.54 0.75
C ILE A 504 37.58 -9.19 0.79
N TYR A 505 36.28 -9.15 1.09
CA TYR A 505 35.51 -7.89 1.14
C TYR A 505 35.95 -6.89 2.22
N GLN A 506 36.76 -7.33 3.19
CA GLN A 506 37.33 -6.45 4.22
C GLN A 506 38.67 -5.81 3.79
N LEU A 507 39.34 -6.37 2.77
CA LEU A 507 40.66 -5.93 2.32
C LEU A 507 40.73 -4.47 1.83
N PRO A 508 39.74 -3.92 1.10
CA PRO A 508 39.79 -2.53 0.62
C PRO A 508 40.02 -1.50 1.72
N TYR A 509 39.65 -1.86 2.95
CA TYR A 509 39.73 -0.96 4.07
C TYR A 509 41.08 -1.06 4.79
N LEU A 510 41.97 -2.00 4.49
CA LEU A 510 43.31 -2.11 5.11
C LEU A 510 44.25 -0.97 4.67
N THR A 511 45.26 -0.67 5.51
CA THR A 511 46.39 0.14 5.04
C THR A 511 47.33 -0.74 4.20
N GLU A 512 48.08 -0.11 3.29
CA GLU A 512 48.89 -0.82 2.29
C GLU A 512 49.82 -1.92 2.85
N PRO A 513 50.54 -1.72 3.99
CA PRO A 513 51.41 -2.76 4.53
C PRO A 513 50.65 -4.01 4.99
N TYR A 514 49.45 -3.86 5.55
CA TYR A 514 48.63 -4.98 5.98
C TYR A 514 47.85 -5.61 4.83
N LEU A 515 47.53 -4.84 3.79
CA LEU A 515 46.81 -5.31 2.61
C LEU A 515 47.57 -6.44 1.92
N ILE A 516 48.88 -6.25 1.67
CA ILE A 516 49.72 -7.28 1.03
C ILE A 516 49.76 -8.56 1.86
N THR A 517 50.02 -8.45 3.17
CA THR A 517 50.04 -9.62 4.07
C THR A 517 48.73 -10.43 4.03
N TRP A 518 47.59 -9.75 3.96
CA TRP A 518 46.29 -10.42 3.89
C TRP A 518 45.97 -10.96 2.50
N LEU A 519 46.49 -10.37 1.43
CA LEU A 519 46.43 -10.93 0.07
C LEU A 519 47.25 -12.23 -0.03
N ASP A 520 48.47 -12.25 0.52
CA ASP A 520 49.27 -13.47 0.65
C ASP A 520 48.54 -14.54 1.47
N THR A 521 47.89 -14.13 2.56
CA THR A 521 47.07 -15.03 3.38
C THR A 521 45.90 -15.62 2.58
N CYS A 522 45.26 -14.82 1.72
CA CYS A 522 44.21 -15.31 0.82
C CYS A 522 44.77 -16.29 -0.22
N GLN A 523 45.93 -16.01 -0.81
CA GLN A 523 46.59 -16.94 -1.73
C GLN A 523 46.91 -18.29 -1.04
N ASP A 524 47.46 -18.23 0.17
CA ASP A 524 47.74 -19.40 1.00
C ASP A 524 46.48 -20.22 1.29
N LEU A 525 45.37 -19.55 1.65
CA LEU A 525 44.09 -20.21 1.88
C LEU A 525 43.53 -20.84 0.60
N LEU A 526 43.72 -20.23 -0.58
CA LEU A 526 43.32 -20.81 -1.86
C LEU A 526 44.13 -22.06 -2.19
N ALA A 527 45.43 -22.06 -1.88
CA ALA A 527 46.32 -23.17 -2.15
C ALA A 527 46.11 -24.35 -1.19
N LYS A 528 45.86 -24.07 0.10
CA LYS A 528 45.68 -25.09 1.15
C LYS A 528 44.31 -25.78 1.12
N ASN A 529 43.30 -25.14 0.54
CA ASN A 529 41.96 -25.71 0.46
C ASN A 529 41.76 -26.46 -0.87
N ASN A 530 41.19 -27.67 -0.79
CA ASN A 530 40.88 -28.52 -1.95
C ASN A 530 39.62 -28.05 -2.70
N PHE A 531 39.60 -26.78 -3.13
CA PHE A 531 38.49 -26.22 -3.90
C PHE A 531 38.43 -26.83 -5.30
N THR A 532 37.21 -27.04 -5.80
CA THR A 532 36.97 -27.33 -7.22
C THR A 532 37.37 -26.14 -8.09
N ALA A 533 37.62 -26.37 -9.38
CA ALA A 533 37.96 -25.29 -10.33
C ALA A 533 36.92 -24.16 -10.34
N ILE A 534 35.62 -24.51 -10.27
CA ILE A 534 34.51 -23.55 -10.23
C ILE A 534 34.56 -22.71 -8.94
N GLN A 535 34.75 -23.34 -7.77
CA GLN A 535 34.83 -22.63 -6.50
C GLN A 535 36.06 -21.72 -6.42
N ARG A 536 37.20 -22.19 -6.95
CA ARG A 536 38.44 -21.40 -7.03
C ARG A 536 38.26 -20.18 -7.93
N SER A 537 37.69 -20.37 -9.13
CA SER A 537 37.37 -19.29 -10.06
C SER A 537 36.45 -18.24 -9.41
N ASP A 538 35.40 -18.67 -8.73
CA ASP A 538 34.45 -17.79 -8.04
C ASP A 538 35.11 -16.91 -6.96
N VAL A 539 36.04 -17.47 -6.17
CA VAL A 539 36.81 -16.70 -5.18
C VAL A 539 37.81 -15.76 -5.86
N LEU A 540 38.50 -16.21 -6.90
CA LEU A 540 39.43 -15.36 -7.67
C LEU A 540 38.72 -14.19 -8.33
N CYS A 541 37.55 -14.39 -8.94
CA CYS A 541 36.73 -13.30 -9.48
C CYS A 541 36.36 -12.31 -8.38
N THR A 542 35.87 -12.78 -7.24
CA THR A 542 35.54 -11.92 -6.08
C THR A 542 36.75 -11.10 -5.63
N MET A 543 37.93 -11.72 -5.60
CA MET A 543 39.18 -11.07 -5.23
C MET A 543 39.63 -10.03 -6.25
N TRP A 544 39.52 -10.33 -7.54
CA TRP A 544 39.79 -9.38 -8.62
C TRP A 544 38.85 -8.17 -8.58
N ASP A 545 37.54 -8.40 -8.46
CA ASP A 545 36.53 -7.35 -8.39
C ASP A 545 36.82 -6.40 -7.21
N THR A 546 37.24 -6.99 -6.08
CA THR A 546 37.63 -6.24 -4.89
C THR A 546 38.89 -5.42 -5.16
N ILE A 547 39.99 -6.04 -5.62
CA ILE A 547 41.28 -5.36 -5.86
C ILE A 547 41.17 -4.26 -6.92
N SER A 548 40.48 -4.53 -8.02
CA SER A 548 40.28 -3.55 -9.09
C SER A 548 39.49 -2.33 -8.61
N SER A 549 38.60 -2.50 -7.63
CA SER A 549 37.87 -1.39 -6.99
C SER A 549 38.68 -0.63 -5.91
N CYS A 550 39.73 -1.23 -5.33
CA CYS A 550 40.47 -0.69 -4.18
C CYS A 550 41.30 0.58 -4.46
N LYS A 551 41.42 1.04 -5.72
CA LYS A 551 42.28 2.19 -6.12
C LYS A 551 43.70 2.14 -5.52
N SER A 552 44.27 0.94 -5.37
CA SER A 552 45.63 0.73 -4.83
C SER A 552 46.54 0.10 -5.87
N ASP A 553 47.54 0.85 -6.32
CA ASP A 553 48.53 0.38 -7.31
C ASP A 553 49.34 -0.81 -6.81
N ILE A 554 49.59 -0.87 -5.51
CA ILE A 554 50.33 -1.96 -4.87
C ILE A 554 49.52 -3.26 -4.91
N ALA A 555 48.21 -3.21 -4.66
CA ALA A 555 47.34 -4.37 -4.77
C ALA A 555 47.24 -4.89 -6.21
N LEU A 556 47.17 -3.98 -7.19
CA LEU A 556 47.20 -4.33 -8.62
C LEU A 556 48.52 -4.98 -9.02
N LYS A 557 49.66 -4.38 -8.62
CA LYS A 557 50.99 -4.98 -8.86
C LYS A 557 51.11 -6.37 -8.27
N TRP A 558 50.64 -6.55 -7.04
CA TRP A 558 50.61 -7.87 -6.38
C TRP A 558 49.76 -8.88 -7.16
N TRP A 559 48.59 -8.47 -7.67
CA TRP A 559 47.73 -9.35 -8.46
C TRP A 559 48.41 -9.85 -9.74
N TYR A 560 49.01 -8.93 -10.52
CA TYR A 560 49.71 -9.29 -11.75
C TYR A 560 50.97 -10.11 -11.49
N ALA A 561 51.66 -9.89 -10.37
CA ALA A 561 52.86 -10.65 -10.01
C ALA A 561 52.55 -12.07 -9.55
N ASN A 562 51.46 -12.28 -8.81
CA ASN A 562 51.20 -13.56 -8.13
C ASN A 562 50.04 -14.36 -8.75
N MET A 563 48.96 -13.74 -9.22
CA MET A 563 47.74 -14.45 -9.64
C MET A 563 47.64 -14.68 -11.15
N VAL A 564 48.13 -13.76 -11.98
CA VAL A 564 48.14 -13.93 -13.44
C VAL A 564 49.03 -15.11 -13.90
N PRO A 565 50.22 -15.33 -13.33
CA PRO A 565 51.01 -16.53 -13.64
C PRO A 565 50.31 -17.84 -13.23
N LEU A 566 49.50 -17.79 -12.16
CA LEU A 566 48.74 -18.92 -11.62
C LEU A 566 47.51 -19.28 -12.50
N ASN A 567 46.89 -18.30 -13.14
CA ASN A 567 45.79 -18.52 -14.10
C ASN A 567 46.27 -18.95 -15.49
N ALA A 568 47.53 -18.70 -15.86
CA ALA A 568 48.12 -19.20 -17.09
C ALA A 568 48.55 -20.68 -17.02
N LEU A 569 48.45 -21.30 -15.83
CA LEU A 569 48.82 -22.69 -15.52
C LEU A 569 47.62 -23.59 -15.18
N LEU A 570 46.40 -23.04 -15.21
CA LEU A 570 45.11 -23.75 -15.15
C LEU A 570 44.46 -23.73 -16.53
#